data_AF-A0A8D4VNQ4-F1
#
_entry.id   AF-A0A8D4VNQ4-F1
#
_cell.length_a   1.000
_cell.length_b   1.000
_cell.length_c   1.000
_cell.angle_alpha   90.00
_cell.angle_beta   90.00
_cell.angle_gamma   90.00
#
_symmetry.space_group_name_H-M   'P 1'
#
loop_
_entity.id
_entity.type
_entity.pdbx_description
1 polymer ?
#
loop_
_entity_poly.entity_id
_entity_poly.type
_entity_poly.pdbx_seq_one_letter_code
_entity_poly.pdbx_strand_id
1 'polypeptide(L)'
;MESEKHIIETIRREIEQSQRPLLERIEELEQQVDAVDDWAHGVYLALDQILPSLLRNHPEAETIQKALQENDDRFEELLAYPRRAKEGEQPGMYEACKMLNRQLAILGVWPNIDAGEAARQTLERVARQRTR
;
A
#
# COMPACT_ATOMS: atom_id res chain seq x y z
N MET A 1 18.61 -18.17 -49.23
CA MET A 1 17.15 -18.31 -49.03
C MET A 1 16.74 -19.41 -48.06
N GLU A 2 16.93 -20.72 -48.32
CA GLU A 2 16.52 -21.76 -47.34
C GLU A 2 17.36 -21.76 -46.06
N SER A 3 18.68 -21.55 -46.18
CA SER A 3 19.60 -21.48 -45.04
C SER A 3 19.32 -20.27 -44.12
N GLU A 4 18.95 -19.12 -44.67
CA GLU A 4 18.60 -17.92 -43.89
C GLU A 4 17.29 -18.10 -43.11
N LYS A 5 16.29 -18.75 -43.73
CA LYS A 5 15.04 -19.09 -43.04
C LYS A 5 15.29 -20.02 -41.84
N HIS A 6 16.16 -21.02 -42.01
CA HIS A 6 16.52 -21.95 -40.94
C HIS A 6 17.27 -21.28 -39.78
N ILE A 7 18.15 -20.31 -40.08
CA ILE A 7 18.87 -19.52 -39.06
C ILE A 7 17.89 -18.64 -38.28
N ILE A 8 16.98 -17.94 -38.97
CA ILE A 8 15.98 -17.08 -38.31
C ILE A 8 15.04 -17.89 -37.40
N GLU A 9 14.63 -19.09 -37.85
CA GLU A 9 13.76 -19.97 -37.08
C GLU A 9 14.46 -20.55 -35.84
N THR A 10 15.74 -20.88 -35.96
CA THR A 10 16.59 -21.31 -34.83
C THR A 10 16.74 -20.20 -33.80
N ILE A 11 17.09 -18.98 -34.24
CA ILE A 11 17.22 -17.81 -33.34
C ILE A 11 15.89 -17.50 -32.64
N ARG A 12 14.77 -17.57 -33.36
CA ARG A 12 13.44 -17.37 -32.76
C ARG A 12 13.18 -18.41 -31.66
N ARG A 13 13.44 -19.68 -31.93
CA ARG A 13 13.26 -20.77 -30.96
C ARG A 13 14.15 -20.59 -29.73
N GLU A 14 15.41 -20.16 -29.91
CA GLU A 14 16.32 -19.89 -28.81
C GLU A 14 15.86 -18.71 -27.95
N ILE A 15 15.32 -17.65 -28.57
CA ILE A 15 14.72 -16.51 -27.85
C ILE A 15 13.49 -16.95 -27.06
N GLU A 16 12.58 -17.70 -27.67
CA GLU A 16 11.38 -18.23 -27.00
C GLU A 16 11.76 -19.14 -25.82
N GLN A 17 12.75 -20.01 -26.00
CA GLN A 17 13.27 -20.87 -24.94
C GLN A 17 13.92 -20.08 -23.81
N SER A 18 14.59 -18.97 -24.12
CA SER A 18 15.23 -18.10 -23.12
C SER A 18 14.23 -17.22 -22.38
N GLN A 19 13.14 -16.82 -23.02
CA GLN A 19 12.08 -16.00 -22.43
C GLN A 19 11.12 -16.81 -21.55
N ARG A 20 10.87 -18.06 -21.90
CA ARG A 20 9.96 -18.94 -21.16
C ARG A 20 10.23 -19.03 -19.65
N PRO A 21 11.46 -19.31 -19.16
CA PRO A 21 11.72 -19.35 -17.71
C PRO A 21 11.56 -17.99 -17.04
N LEU A 22 11.77 -16.87 -17.76
CA LEU A 22 11.52 -15.53 -17.22
C LEU A 22 10.03 -15.27 -17.05
N LEU A 23 9.20 -15.67 -18.02
CA LEU A 23 7.74 -15.55 -17.94
C LEU A 23 7.18 -16.42 -16.81
N GLU A 24 7.63 -17.67 -16.71
CA GLU A 24 7.25 -18.57 -15.61
C GLU A 24 7.65 -17.98 -14.24
N ARG A 25 8.83 -17.36 -14.15
CA ARG A 25 9.27 -16.69 -12.92
C ARG A 25 8.48 -15.43 -12.59
N ILE A 26 8.08 -14.65 -13.59
CA ILE A 26 7.21 -13.47 -13.40
C ILE A 26 5.86 -13.93 -12.85
N GLU A 27 5.24 -14.93 -13.46
CA GLU A 27 3.95 -15.47 -13.02
C GLU A 27 4.02 -15.99 -11.57
N GLU A 28 5.11 -16.67 -11.20
CA GLU A 28 5.32 -17.14 -9.82
C GLU A 28 5.44 -15.97 -8.83
N LEU A 29 6.16 -14.90 -9.22
CA LEU A 29 6.31 -13.71 -8.38
C LEU A 29 4.99 -12.94 -8.24
N GLU A 30 4.21 -12.83 -9.31
CA GLU A 30 2.87 -12.23 -9.27
C GLU A 30 1.97 -12.98 -8.30
N GLN A 31 1.94 -14.32 -8.37
CA GLN A 31 1.17 -15.15 -7.42
C GLN A 31 1.64 -14.98 -5.97
N GLN A 32 2.95 -14.83 -5.74
CA GLN A 32 3.48 -14.58 -4.39
C GLN A 32 3.09 -13.19 -3.87
N VAL A 33 3.08 -12.17 -4.72
CA VAL A 33 2.65 -10.82 -4.37
C VAL A 33 1.16 -10.82 -4.04
N ASP A 34 0.32 -11.43 -4.88
CA ASP A 34 -1.12 -11.52 -4.66
C ASP A 34 -1.45 -12.24 -3.34
N ALA A 35 -0.76 -13.34 -3.04
CA ALA A 35 -0.97 -14.07 -1.79
C ALA A 35 -0.60 -13.24 -0.54
N VAL A 36 0.44 -12.40 -0.63
CA VAL A 36 0.82 -11.49 0.46
C VAL A 36 -0.19 -10.35 0.59
N ASP A 37 -0.69 -9.81 -0.52
CA ASP A 37 -1.71 -8.75 -0.52
C ASP A 37 -3.03 -9.24 0.10
N ASP A 38 -3.51 -10.41 -0.30
CA ASP A 38 -4.71 -11.04 0.26
C ASP A 38 -4.58 -11.25 1.78
N TRP A 39 -3.43 -11.73 2.23
CA TRP A 39 -3.15 -11.91 3.66
C TRP A 39 -3.14 -10.57 4.41
N ALA A 40 -2.45 -9.56 3.87
CA ALA A 40 -2.40 -8.22 4.47
C ALA A 40 -3.80 -7.57 4.52
N HIS A 41 -4.60 -7.74 3.47
CA HIS A 41 -5.98 -7.31 3.43
C HIS A 41 -6.85 -8.00 4.50
N GLY A 42 -6.68 -9.31 4.67
CA GLY A 42 -7.36 -10.07 5.73
C GLY A 42 -7.04 -9.57 7.14
N VAL A 43 -5.76 -9.28 7.42
CA VAL A 43 -5.34 -8.68 8.70
C VAL A 43 -5.95 -7.29 8.88
N TYR A 44 -5.96 -6.48 7.82
CA TYR A 44 -6.56 -5.15 7.85
C TYR A 44 -8.05 -5.19 8.19
N LEU A 45 -8.83 -6.05 7.53
CA LEU A 45 -10.25 -6.24 7.80
C LEU A 45 -10.51 -6.68 9.23
N ALA A 46 -9.70 -7.60 9.76
CA ALA A 46 -9.84 -8.05 11.15
C ALA A 46 -9.60 -6.89 12.15
N LEU A 47 -8.57 -6.09 11.91
CA LEU A 47 -8.27 -4.91 12.74
C LEU A 47 -9.41 -3.88 12.66
N ASP A 48 -9.90 -3.57 11.46
CA ASP A 48 -10.97 -2.59 11.27
C ASP A 48 -12.30 -3.00 11.94
N GLN A 49 -12.61 -4.30 11.99
CA GLN A 49 -13.82 -4.79 12.67
C GLN A 49 -13.72 -4.72 14.20
N ILE A 50 -12.53 -4.95 14.75
CA ILE A 50 -12.33 -5.11 16.19
C ILE A 50 -12.00 -3.77 16.86
N LEU A 51 -11.05 -3.01 16.28
CA LEU A 51 -10.47 -1.83 16.92
C LEU A 51 -11.48 -0.73 17.28
N PRO A 52 -12.49 -0.39 16.45
CA PRO A 52 -13.46 0.65 16.82
C PRO A 52 -14.18 0.35 18.13
N SER A 53 -14.51 -0.91 18.39
CA SER A 53 -15.17 -1.32 19.63
C SER A 53 -14.25 -1.25 20.85
N LEU A 54 -12.96 -1.58 20.66
CA LEU A 54 -11.97 -1.60 21.74
C LEU A 54 -11.46 -0.20 22.10
N LEU A 55 -11.33 0.67 21.10
CA LEU A 55 -10.69 1.97 21.25
C LEU A 55 -11.67 3.09 21.60
N ARG A 56 -12.96 2.97 21.27
CA ARG A 56 -13.95 3.98 21.67
C ARG A 56 -14.02 4.09 23.19
N ASN A 57 -13.71 5.27 23.70
CA ASN A 57 -13.62 5.58 25.13
C ASN A 57 -12.50 4.83 25.88
N HIS A 58 -11.55 4.23 25.17
CA HIS A 58 -10.38 3.62 25.80
C HIS A 58 -9.47 4.72 26.37
N PRO A 59 -8.93 4.58 27.60
CA PRO A 59 -8.11 5.61 28.22
C PRO A 59 -6.83 5.93 27.44
N GLU A 60 -6.31 4.96 26.68
CA GLU A 60 -5.10 5.13 25.87
C GLU A 60 -5.39 5.51 24.40
N ALA A 61 -6.66 5.75 24.03
CA ALA A 61 -7.03 6.03 22.64
C ALA A 61 -6.27 7.23 22.05
N GLU A 62 -6.05 8.29 22.83
CA GLU A 62 -5.27 9.46 22.40
C GLU A 62 -3.79 9.12 22.15
N THR A 63 -3.19 8.30 23.01
CA THR A 63 -1.79 7.86 22.86
C THR A 63 -1.63 7.03 21.59
N ILE A 64 -2.56 6.10 21.34
CA ILE A 64 -2.57 5.24 20.15
C ILE A 64 -2.78 6.10 18.89
N GLN A 65 -3.74 7.02 18.94
CA GLN A 65 -3.99 7.96 17.85
C GLN A 65 -2.71 8.76 17.52
N LYS A 66 -2.01 9.29 18.54
CA LYS A 66 -0.81 10.09 18.32
C LYS A 66 0.29 9.29 17.61
N ALA A 67 0.52 8.05 18.04
CA ALA A 67 1.48 7.17 17.38
C ALA A 67 1.11 6.90 15.91
N LEU A 68 -0.18 6.66 15.63
CA LEU A 68 -0.65 6.48 14.26
C LEU A 68 -0.56 7.76 13.43
N GLN A 69 -0.82 8.93 14.03
CA GLN A 69 -0.68 10.23 13.39
C GLN A 69 0.77 10.55 13.03
N GLU A 70 1.74 10.22 13.88
CA GLU A 70 3.17 10.41 13.58
C GLU A 70 3.60 9.61 12.34
N ASN A 71 3.03 8.41 12.14
CA ASN A 71 3.27 7.61 10.94
C ASN A 71 2.57 8.21 9.70
N ASP A 72 1.35 8.71 9.85
CA ASP A 72 0.62 9.43 8.80
C ASP A 72 1.39 10.68 8.34
N ASP A 73 1.87 11.49 9.28
CA ASP A 73 2.67 12.68 9.00
C ASP A 73 4.00 12.31 8.32
N ARG A 74 4.67 11.24 8.77
CA ARG A 74 5.91 10.76 8.15
C ARG A 74 5.68 10.27 6.72
N PHE A 75 4.57 9.58 6.47
CA PHE A 75 4.16 9.16 5.13
C PHE A 75 4.04 10.36 4.18
N GLU A 76 3.27 11.38 4.60
CA GLU A 76 3.06 12.59 3.79
C GLU A 76 4.35 13.40 3.61
N GLU A 77 5.21 13.45 4.62
CA GLU A 77 6.53 14.09 4.51
C GLU A 77 7.40 13.41 3.45
N LEU A 78 7.47 12.07 3.43
CA LEU A 78 8.27 11.34 2.47
C LEU A 78 7.73 11.44 1.04
N LEU A 79 6.41 11.54 0.87
CA LEU A 79 5.81 11.81 -0.44
C LEU A 79 6.13 13.23 -0.94
N ALA A 80 6.05 14.23 -0.07
CA ALA A 80 6.32 15.62 -0.43
C ALA A 80 7.83 15.90 -0.60
N TYR A 81 8.67 15.25 0.21
CA TYR A 81 10.11 15.49 0.27
C TYR A 81 10.90 14.17 0.33
N PRO A 82 11.00 13.41 -0.78
CA PRO A 82 11.70 12.12 -0.80
C PRO A 82 13.16 12.18 -0.34
N ARG A 83 13.82 13.35 -0.48
CA ARG A 83 15.20 13.58 -0.02
C ARG A 83 15.38 13.56 1.51
N ARG A 84 14.29 13.60 2.28
CA ARG A 84 14.30 13.50 3.75
C ARG A 84 14.19 12.06 4.27
N ALA A 85 14.15 11.07 3.36
CA ALA A 85 14.22 9.67 3.70
C ALA A 85 15.58 9.34 4.33
N LYS A 86 15.56 8.55 5.40
CA LYS A 86 16.73 7.85 5.93
C LYS A 86 17.09 6.70 4.99
N GLU A 87 18.28 6.12 5.18
CA GLU A 87 18.72 4.97 4.40
C GLU A 87 17.72 3.80 4.54
N GLY A 88 17.25 3.28 3.40
CA GLY A 88 16.27 2.20 3.32
C GLY A 88 14.82 2.60 3.65
N GLU A 89 14.56 3.84 4.06
CA GLU A 89 13.22 4.30 4.42
C GLU A 89 12.39 4.63 3.16
N GLN A 90 11.17 4.10 3.10
CA GLN A 90 10.26 4.34 2.00
C GLN A 90 8.86 4.69 2.52
N PRO A 91 8.07 5.52 1.79
CA PRO A 91 6.70 5.85 2.18
C PRO A 91 5.85 4.61 2.49
N GLY A 92 5.98 3.54 1.71
CA GLY A 92 5.21 2.30 1.88
C GLY A 92 5.31 1.67 3.27
N MET A 93 6.40 1.92 4.01
CA MET A 93 6.56 1.42 5.39
C MET A 93 5.53 2.01 6.37
N TYR A 94 4.99 3.19 6.05
CA TYR A 94 4.06 3.95 6.91
C TYR A 94 2.61 3.85 6.45
N GLU A 95 2.37 3.22 5.30
CA GLU A 95 1.08 3.25 4.62
C GLU A 95 -0.04 2.59 5.43
N ALA A 96 0.23 1.42 6.02
CA ALA A 96 -0.76 0.71 6.83
C ALA A 96 -1.20 1.54 8.06
N CYS A 97 -0.24 2.16 8.76
CA CYS A 97 -0.53 3.02 9.91
C CYS A 97 -1.32 4.27 9.50
N LYS A 98 -0.93 4.91 8.40
CA LYS A 98 -1.66 6.03 7.80
C LYS A 98 -3.10 5.64 7.45
N MET A 99 -3.31 4.49 6.81
CA MET A 99 -4.65 4.02 6.44
C MET A 99 -5.51 3.79 7.67
N LEU A 100 -4.96 3.09 8.66
CA LEU A 100 -5.66 2.79 9.90
C LEU A 100 -6.02 4.07 10.67
N ASN A 101 -5.09 5.02 10.79
CA ASN A 101 -5.33 6.33 11.42
C ASN A 101 -6.56 7.03 10.82
N ARG A 102 -6.56 7.15 9.49
CA ARG A 102 -7.58 7.88 8.73
C ARG A 102 -8.92 7.15 8.72
N GLN A 103 -8.93 5.83 8.62
CA GLN A 103 -10.16 5.04 8.68
C GLN A 103 -10.82 5.14 10.06
N LEU A 104 -10.05 4.99 11.13
CA LEU A 104 -10.57 5.12 12.50
C LEU A 104 -11.07 6.54 12.79
N ALA A 105 -10.47 7.57 12.18
CA ALA A 105 -10.98 8.94 12.21
C ALA A 105 -12.36 9.05 11.55
N ILE A 106 -12.54 8.48 10.35
CA ILE A 106 -13.82 8.46 9.63
C ILE A 106 -14.89 7.69 10.42
N LEU A 107 -14.51 6.63 11.14
CA LEU A 107 -15.39 5.83 11.98
C LEU A 107 -15.71 6.47 13.35
N GLY A 108 -15.20 7.68 13.61
CA GLY A 108 -15.43 8.42 14.86
C GLY A 108 -14.85 7.71 16.08
N VAL A 109 -13.73 7.01 15.92
CA VAL A 109 -13.08 6.29 17.01
C VAL A 109 -12.24 7.22 17.88
N TRP A 110 -11.63 8.24 17.28
CA TRP A 110 -10.76 9.18 17.99
C TRP A 110 -11.58 10.24 18.75
N PRO A 111 -11.27 10.47 20.04
CA PRO A 111 -12.11 11.28 20.91
C PRO A 111 -12.19 12.76 20.51
N ASN A 112 -11.15 13.27 19.84
CA ASN A 112 -11.00 14.69 19.49
C ASN A 112 -11.09 14.95 17.98
N ILE A 113 -11.56 13.98 17.18
CA ILE A 113 -11.71 14.14 15.73
C ILE A 113 -13.19 14.02 15.36
N ASP A 114 -13.69 15.05 14.69
CA ASP A 114 -15.00 15.00 14.05
C ASP A 114 -14.96 14.07 12.83
N ALA A 115 -15.78 13.02 12.85
CA ALA A 115 -15.84 12.03 11.78
C ALA A 115 -16.27 12.64 10.43
N GLY A 116 -17.18 13.63 10.46
CA GLY A 116 -17.66 14.29 9.24
C GLY A 116 -16.56 15.12 8.57
N GLU A 117 -15.77 15.85 9.35
CA GLU A 117 -14.59 16.57 8.90
C GLU A 117 -13.51 15.60 8.38
N ALA A 118 -13.22 14.51 9.10
CA ALA A 118 -12.26 13.51 8.65
C ALA A 118 -12.64 12.87 7.29
N ALA A 119 -13.93 12.58 7.10
CA ALA A 119 -14.45 12.09 5.81
C ALA A 119 -14.29 13.12 4.69
N ARG A 120 -14.63 14.40 4.97
CA ARG A 120 -14.46 15.50 3.99
C ARG A 120 -13.00 15.67 3.58
N GLN A 121 -12.07 15.72 4.53
CA GLN A 121 -10.64 15.85 4.23
C GLN A 121 -10.12 14.69 3.39
N THR A 122 -10.61 13.48 3.64
CA THR A 122 -10.23 12.30 2.85
C THR A 122 -10.71 12.43 1.40
N LEU A 123 -11.96 12.84 1.18
CA LEU A 123 -12.50 13.08 -0.17
C LEU A 123 -11.72 14.17 -0.91
N GLU A 124 -11.34 15.25 -0.23
CA GLU A 124 -10.53 16.32 -0.83
C GLU A 124 -9.13 15.85 -1.24
N ARG A 125 -8.49 14.97 -0.46
CA ARG A 125 -7.19 14.39 -0.82
C ARG A 125 -7.30 13.51 -2.07
N VAL A 126 -8.31 12.64 -2.12
CA VAL A 126 -8.58 11.78 -3.28
C VAL A 126 -8.87 12.62 -4.53
N ALA A 127 -9.67 13.68 -4.40
CA ALA A 127 -9.95 14.60 -5.50
C ALA A 127 -8.66 15.25 -6.04
N ARG A 128 -7.78 15.73 -5.15
CA ARG A 128 -6.50 16.34 -5.54
C ARG A 128 -5.57 15.37 -6.27
N GLN A 129 -5.53 14.11 -5.86
CA GLN A 129 -4.70 13.08 -6.49
C GLN A 129 -5.18 12.71 -7.90
N ARG A 130 -6.49 12.75 -8.18
CA ARG A 130 -7.04 12.46 -9.52
C ARG A 130 -6.79 13.54 -10.57
N THR A 131 -6.49 14.76 -10.13
CA THR A 131 -6.18 15.91 -11.00
C THR A 131 -4.69 16.07 -11.33
N ARG A 132 -3.82 15.21 -10.79
CA ARG A 132 -2.39 15.18 -11.12
C ARG A 132 -2.10 14.04 -12.10
#